data_AF-A0A9X2SPM2-F1
#
_entry.id   AF-A0A9X2SPM2-F1
#
_cell.length_a   1.000
_cell.length_b   1.000
_cell.length_c   1.000
_cell.angle_alpha   90.00
_cell.angle_beta   90.00
_cell.angle_gamma   90.00
#
_symmetry.space_group_name_H-M   'P 1'
#
loop_
_entity.id
_entity.type
_entity.pdbx_description
1 polymer ?
#
loop_
_entity_poly.entity_id
_entity_poly.type
_entity_poly.pdbx_seq_one_letter_code
_entity_poly.pdbx_strand_id
1 'polypeptide(L)'
;MCVLLLACEKEIPPFDAALFADTGWEPKQVYAQLDTARRLGAQAGIPVRTVSSGNIRHDALKPNARFVTMPLFVKNPDGSRGMARRQCTGEYKIRPLKKAVREILGYPHPQRVPRGVFVDQAIGISTDEFHRAKDSDVNYTRNIFPLLDLGMSRSDCMTYLRERGLGDVVKSSCIGCPYSGNSRLRFIRDTDPDAWADLIEFDRAIRHGSPRANADGQPLRGKFFLHRSLLPLDQVDLDLTRGRPGADEDDPDGCSPFSCRSGHATDSALAAEH
;
A
#
# COMPACT_ATOMS: atom_id res chain seq x y z
N MET A 1 -9.07 7.76 6.21
CA MET A 1 -9.72 9.07 6.45
C MET A 1 -11.11 8.90 7.06
N CYS A 2 -12.06 8.23 6.39
CA CYS A 2 -13.45 8.11 6.87
C CYS A 2 -13.59 7.69 8.34
N VAL A 3 -12.97 6.56 8.74
CA VAL A 3 -12.99 6.08 10.15
C VAL A 3 -12.45 7.13 11.13
N LEU A 4 -11.35 7.80 10.79
CA LEU A 4 -10.79 8.85 11.66
C LEU A 4 -11.79 10.00 11.83
N LEU A 5 -12.43 10.43 10.75
CA LEU A 5 -13.37 11.53 10.79
C LEU A 5 -14.64 11.18 11.57
N LEU A 6 -15.18 9.98 11.39
CA LEU A 6 -16.29 9.46 12.20
C LEU A 6 -15.94 9.49 13.70
N ALA A 7 -14.72 9.08 14.06
CA ALA A 7 -14.26 9.14 15.46
C ALA A 7 -14.07 10.59 15.96
N CYS A 8 -13.57 11.50 15.11
CA CYS A 8 -13.43 12.91 15.44
C CYS A 8 -14.80 13.59 15.68
N GLU A 9 -15.81 13.19 14.91
CA GLU A 9 -17.20 13.67 15.03
C GLU A 9 -18.01 12.94 16.10
N LYS A 10 -17.42 11.92 16.75
CA LYS A 10 -18.06 11.08 17.77
C LYS A 10 -19.25 10.26 17.28
N GLU A 11 -19.31 9.99 15.98
CA GLU A 11 -20.24 9.03 15.37
C GLU A 11 -19.88 7.58 15.72
N ILE A 12 -18.61 7.34 16.05
CA ILE A 12 -18.10 6.08 16.61
C ILE A 12 -17.24 6.37 17.85
N PRO A 13 -16.97 5.37 18.71
CA PRO A 13 -16.08 5.55 19.86
C PRO A 13 -14.71 6.14 19.46
N PRO A 14 -14.13 7.02 20.29
CA PRO A 14 -12.83 7.62 20.01
C PRO A 14 -11.70 6.60 20.14
N PHE A 15 -10.55 6.91 19.54
CA PHE A 15 -9.34 6.10 19.60
C PHE A 15 -8.20 6.83 20.31
N ASP A 16 -7.32 6.10 20.98
CA ASP A 16 -6.16 6.67 21.67
C ASP A 16 -5.11 7.26 20.71
N ALA A 17 -5.06 6.74 19.48
CA ALA A 17 -4.19 7.21 18.41
C ALA A 17 -4.63 6.67 17.05
N ALA A 18 -4.21 7.36 15.98
CA ALA A 18 -4.23 6.82 14.62
C ALA A 18 -2.79 6.65 14.11
N LEU A 19 -2.52 5.59 13.36
CA LEU A 19 -1.20 5.30 12.82
C LEU A 19 -1.21 5.39 11.30
N PHE A 20 -0.21 6.07 10.73
CA PHE A 20 0.07 6.10 9.30
C PHE A 20 1.40 5.41 9.01
N ALA A 21 1.37 4.33 8.23
CA ALA A 21 2.58 3.62 7.82
C ALA A 21 3.18 4.26 6.55
N ASP A 22 4.19 5.10 6.74
CA ASP A 22 4.87 5.82 5.67
C ASP A 22 5.97 4.96 5.05
N THR A 23 5.80 4.66 3.76
CA THR A 23 6.76 3.93 2.95
C THR A 23 7.91 4.81 2.45
N GLY A 24 7.81 6.13 2.67
CA GLY A 24 8.72 7.15 2.17
C GLY A 24 8.54 7.47 0.69
N TRP A 25 7.51 6.91 0.04
CA TRP A 25 7.30 7.05 -1.42
C TRP A 25 5.82 7.11 -1.81
N GLU A 26 5.01 7.77 -0.97
CA GLU A 26 3.59 8.01 -1.26
C GLU A 26 3.40 9.26 -2.15
N PRO A 27 2.28 9.38 -2.89
CA PRO A 27 1.94 10.60 -3.63
C PRO A 27 1.84 11.83 -2.73
N LYS A 28 2.13 13.03 -3.26
CA LYS A 28 2.01 14.31 -2.53
C LYS A 28 0.62 14.53 -1.92
N GLN A 29 -0.44 14.07 -2.61
CA GLN A 29 -1.81 14.15 -2.14
C GLN A 29 -2.04 13.32 -0.87
N VAL A 30 -1.35 12.18 -0.72
CA VAL A 30 -1.44 11.36 0.50
C VAL A 30 -0.80 12.08 1.68
N TYR A 31 0.30 12.80 1.49
CA TYR A 31 0.92 13.62 2.53
C TYR A 31 0.03 14.82 2.91
N ALA A 32 -0.58 15.50 1.94
CA ALA A 32 -1.55 16.57 2.23
C ALA A 32 -2.78 16.07 3.01
N GLN A 33 -3.28 14.88 2.68
CA GLN A 33 -4.33 14.20 3.44
C GLN A 33 -3.88 13.84 4.85
N LEU A 34 -2.64 13.41 5.04
CA LEU A 34 -2.07 13.11 6.35
C LEU A 34 -2.01 14.35 7.23
N ASP A 35 -1.63 15.50 6.68
CA ASP A 35 -1.61 16.77 7.43
C ASP A 35 -3.02 17.20 7.82
N THR A 36 -4.00 17.01 6.93
CA THR A 36 -5.42 17.20 7.25
C THR A 36 -5.88 16.26 8.36
N ALA A 37 -5.52 14.98 8.29
CA ALA A 37 -5.83 13.98 9.32
C ALA A 37 -5.22 14.38 10.68
N ARG A 38 -3.97 14.83 10.71
CA ARG A 38 -3.29 15.31 11.92
C ARG A 38 -4.01 16.49 12.55
N ARG A 39 -4.42 17.47 11.74
CA ARG A 39 -5.16 18.64 12.22
C ARG A 39 -6.50 18.24 12.84
N LEU A 40 -7.29 17.43 12.13
CA LEU A 40 -8.60 16.97 12.61
C LEU A 40 -8.48 16.10 13.85
N GLY A 41 -7.54 15.15 13.83
CA GLY A 41 -7.25 14.28 14.98
C GLY A 41 -6.82 15.08 16.20
N ALA A 42 -5.91 16.05 16.06
CA ALA A 42 -5.48 16.90 17.17
C ALA A 42 -6.64 17.71 17.79
N GLN A 43 -7.55 18.24 16.97
CA GLN A 43 -8.74 18.94 17.44
C GLN A 43 -9.69 18.03 18.24
N ALA A 44 -9.73 16.74 17.89
CA ALA A 44 -10.55 15.73 18.57
C ALA A 44 -9.82 14.97 19.70
N GLY A 45 -8.55 15.28 19.97
CA GLY A 45 -7.74 14.55 20.96
C GLY A 45 -7.23 13.18 20.50
N ILE A 46 -7.25 12.90 19.19
CA ILE A 46 -6.78 11.66 18.57
C ILE A 46 -5.45 11.93 17.84
N PRO A 47 -4.28 11.70 18.46
CA PRO A 47 -3.00 11.96 17.81
C PRO A 47 -2.78 11.03 16.61
N VAL A 48 -2.46 11.61 15.44
CA VAL A 48 -2.09 10.87 14.23
C VAL A 48 -0.57 10.77 14.12
N ARG A 49 -0.04 9.57 14.29
CA ARG A 49 1.41 9.28 14.32
C ARG A 49 1.87 8.62 13.03
N THR A 50 3.02 9.03 12.51
CA THR A 50 3.68 8.36 11.41
C THR A 50 4.64 7.29 11.94
N VAL A 51 4.57 6.10 11.35
CA VAL A 51 5.53 5.01 11.57
C VAL A 51 6.20 4.70 10.24
N SER A 52 7.50 4.44 10.25
CA SER A 52 8.26 4.18 9.03
C SER A 52 9.35 3.13 9.28
N SER A 53 9.81 2.49 8.21
CA SER A 53 10.97 1.59 8.22
C SER A 53 12.00 1.97 7.15
N GLY A 54 11.97 3.23 6.71
CA GLY A 54 12.88 3.75 5.70
C GLY A 54 12.14 4.25 4.47
N ASN A 55 12.83 4.22 3.32
CA ASN A 55 12.29 4.68 2.05
C ASN A 55 12.35 3.54 1.04
N ILE A 56 11.18 3.03 0.67
CA ILE A 56 11.06 1.85 -0.20
C ILE A 56 11.76 2.03 -1.56
N ARG A 57 11.75 3.25 -2.14
CA ARG A 57 12.43 3.56 -3.39
C ARG A 57 13.94 3.41 -3.23
N HIS A 58 14.51 4.09 -2.24
CA HIS A 58 15.95 4.05 -1.98
C HIS A 58 16.41 2.64 -1.63
N ASP A 59 15.65 1.94 -0.81
CA ASP A 59 16.00 0.61 -0.35
C ASP A 59 15.91 -0.43 -1.47
N ALA A 60 14.96 -0.29 -2.40
CA ALA A 60 14.89 -1.15 -3.58
C ALA A 60 16.07 -0.95 -4.54
N LEU A 61 16.73 0.21 -4.53
CA LEU A 61 17.90 0.51 -5.36
C LEU A 61 19.25 0.19 -4.69
N LYS A 62 19.27 -0.12 -3.39
CA LYS A 62 20.51 -0.41 -2.66
C LYS A 62 21.14 -1.71 -3.18
N PRO A 63 22.42 -1.69 -3.65
CA PRO A 63 23.09 -2.89 -4.16
C PRO A 63 23.19 -4.03 -3.14
N ASN A 64 23.27 -3.69 -1.84
CA ASN A 64 23.42 -4.61 -0.72
C ASN A 64 22.11 -4.91 0.02
N ALA A 65 21.00 -4.26 -0.34
CA ALA A 65 19.71 -4.61 0.22
C ALA A 65 19.19 -5.87 -0.47
N ARG A 66 18.33 -6.63 0.22
CA ARG A 66 17.48 -7.61 -0.46
C ARG A 66 16.61 -6.82 -1.45
N PHE A 67 17.04 -6.75 -2.70
CA PHE A 67 16.37 -6.06 -3.81
C PHE A 67 14.87 -6.38 -3.90
N VAL A 68 14.47 -7.55 -3.40
CA VAL A 68 13.10 -8.04 -3.42
C VAL A 68 12.33 -7.57 -2.19
N THR A 69 12.13 -6.25 -2.06
CA THR A 69 11.04 -5.68 -1.26
C THR A 69 9.81 -5.44 -2.14
N MET A 70 10.01 -5.06 -3.41
CA MET A 70 8.93 -4.72 -4.33
C MET A 70 8.53 -5.88 -5.26
N PRO A 71 7.23 -6.04 -5.56
CA PRO A 71 6.71 -7.09 -6.43
C PRO A 71 6.81 -6.72 -7.92
N LEU A 72 8.03 -6.54 -8.40
CA LEU A 72 8.33 -6.09 -9.78
C LEU A 72 8.00 -7.18 -10.81
N PHE A 73 7.56 -6.80 -12.01
CA PHE A 73 7.38 -7.75 -13.11
C PHE A 73 8.73 -8.17 -13.68
N VAL A 74 8.86 -9.43 -14.07
CA VAL A 74 10.11 -10.03 -14.54
C VAL A 74 9.94 -10.59 -15.94
N LYS A 75 10.86 -10.22 -16.84
CA LYS A 75 11.06 -10.87 -18.13
C LYS A 75 12.26 -11.80 -18.04
N ASN A 76 12.02 -13.10 -18.03
CA ASN A 76 13.08 -14.11 -17.92
C ASN A 76 13.87 -14.24 -19.24
N PRO A 77 15.10 -14.81 -19.20
CA PRO A 77 15.92 -15.00 -20.42
C PRO A 77 15.27 -15.90 -21.47
N ASP A 78 14.44 -16.86 -21.05
CA ASP A 78 13.65 -17.73 -21.94
C ASP A 78 12.41 -17.03 -22.53
N GLY A 79 12.19 -15.76 -22.21
CA GLY A 79 11.04 -14.96 -22.65
C GLY A 79 9.80 -15.12 -21.79
N SER A 80 9.79 -16.05 -20.83
CA SER A 80 8.67 -16.22 -19.89
C SER A 80 8.50 -15.01 -18.98
N ARG A 81 7.28 -14.85 -18.48
CA ARG A 81 6.89 -13.73 -17.60
C ARG A 81 6.81 -14.23 -16.16
N GLY A 82 7.22 -13.40 -15.21
CA GLY A 82 7.08 -13.67 -13.79
C GLY A 82 6.87 -12.40 -12.98
N MET A 83 6.74 -12.55 -11.66
CA MET A 83 6.63 -11.44 -10.72
C MET A 83 7.46 -11.74 -9.48
N ALA A 84 8.24 -10.75 -9.03
CA ALA A 84 9.00 -10.85 -7.80
C ALA A 84 8.04 -10.93 -6.59
N ARG A 85 8.45 -11.66 -5.56
CA ARG A 85 7.60 -11.87 -4.37
C ARG A 85 7.38 -10.54 -3.63
N ARG A 86 6.13 -10.22 -3.33
CA ARG A 86 5.77 -9.06 -2.51
C ARG A 86 6.29 -9.23 -1.08
N GLN A 87 7.17 -8.34 -0.63
CA GLN A 87 7.62 -8.26 0.76
C GLN A 87 7.40 -6.86 1.38
N CYS A 88 7.12 -5.85 0.54
CA CYS A 88 6.99 -4.44 0.94
C CYS A 88 5.90 -4.19 1.97
N THR A 89 4.72 -4.83 1.85
CA THR A 89 3.63 -4.67 2.82
C THR A 89 4.08 -5.13 4.21
N GLY A 90 4.80 -6.25 4.29
CA GLY A 90 5.35 -6.77 5.54
C GLY A 90 6.34 -5.81 6.17
N GLU A 91 7.35 -5.39 5.41
CA GLU A 91 8.47 -4.59 5.93
C GLU A 91 8.10 -3.12 6.18
N TYR A 92 7.37 -2.46 5.28
CA TYR A 92 7.10 -1.02 5.37
C TYR A 92 5.74 -0.67 5.97
N LYS A 93 4.82 -1.65 6.11
CA LYS A 93 3.52 -1.40 6.73
C LYS A 93 3.29 -2.22 7.99
N ILE A 94 3.25 -3.55 7.88
CA ILE A 94 2.85 -4.42 9.00
C ILE A 94 3.86 -4.34 10.15
N ARG A 95 5.15 -4.45 9.86
CA ARG A 95 6.21 -4.43 10.87
C ARG A 95 6.26 -3.13 11.67
N PRO A 96 6.32 -1.92 11.06
CA PRO A 96 6.32 -0.67 11.81
C PRO A 96 5.01 -0.43 12.58
N LEU A 97 3.85 -0.83 12.03
CA LEU A 97 2.58 -0.76 12.76
C LEU A 97 2.58 -1.66 14.00
N LYS A 98 2.98 -2.93 13.86
CA LYS A 98 3.08 -3.87 14.99
C LYS A 98 4.07 -3.38 16.04
N LYS A 99 5.20 -2.76 15.63
CA LYS A 99 6.15 -2.15 16.56
C LYS A 99 5.50 -1.03 17.36
N ALA A 100 4.81 -0.10 16.70
CA ALA A 100 4.16 1.03 17.36
C ALA A 100 3.00 0.59 18.28
N VAL A 101 2.19 -0.40 17.88
CA VAL A 101 1.14 -0.97 18.75
C VAL A 101 1.75 -1.52 20.04
N ARG A 102 2.88 -2.22 19.94
CA ARG A 102 3.58 -2.77 21.11
C ARG A 102 4.19 -1.69 22.00
N GLU A 103 4.70 -0.61 21.42
CA GLU A 103 5.16 0.56 22.17
C GLU A 103 4.00 1.23 22.91
N ILE A 104 2.83 1.39 22.27
CA ILE A 104 1.61 1.92 22.90
C ILE A 104 1.17 1.03 24.08
N LEU A 105 1.25 -0.30 23.93
CA LEU A 105 0.94 -1.24 25.00
C LEU A 105 1.99 -1.28 26.12
N GLY A 106 3.15 -0.64 25.96
CA GLY A 106 4.25 -0.68 26.93
C GLY A 106 5.07 -1.98 26.92
N TYR A 107 4.96 -2.81 25.88
CA TYR A 107 5.66 -4.08 25.73
C TYR A 107 6.48 -4.14 24.42
N PRO A 108 7.52 -3.31 24.25
CA PRO A 108 8.34 -3.32 23.04
C PRO A 108 9.00 -4.69 22.81
N HIS A 109 9.23 -5.06 21.55
CA HIS A 109 9.89 -6.34 21.21
C HIS A 109 11.32 -6.37 21.81
N PRO A 110 11.78 -7.50 22.40
CA PRO A 110 11.19 -8.85 22.40
C PRO A 110 10.26 -9.20 23.58
N GLN A 111 9.87 -8.24 24.42
CA GLN A 111 9.08 -8.51 25.63
C GLN A 111 7.75 -9.19 25.30
N ARG A 112 7.31 -10.20 26.06
CA ARG A 112 6.01 -10.82 25.79
C ARG A 112 4.88 -9.88 26.21
N VAL A 113 3.87 -9.71 25.36
CA VAL A 113 2.64 -9.02 25.76
C VAL A 113 1.83 -9.99 26.64
N PRO A 114 1.42 -9.59 27.87
CA PRO A 114 0.63 -10.45 28.74
C PRO A 114 -0.71 -10.85 28.13
N ARG A 115 -1.23 -12.01 28.54
CA ARG A 115 -2.56 -12.46 28.09
C ARG A 115 -3.63 -11.47 28.56
N GLY A 116 -4.56 -11.13 27.68
CA GLY A 116 -5.64 -10.18 27.97
C GLY A 116 -5.27 -8.71 27.75
N VAL A 117 -4.00 -8.41 27.46
CA VAL A 117 -3.55 -7.06 27.06
C VAL A 117 -3.57 -6.98 25.53
N PHE A 118 -4.42 -6.13 24.98
CA PHE A 118 -4.55 -5.91 23.54
C PHE A 118 -5.07 -4.51 23.23
N VAL A 119 -4.93 -4.09 21.98
CA VAL A 119 -5.59 -2.89 21.43
C VAL A 119 -6.74 -3.28 20.52
N ASP A 120 -7.76 -2.44 20.45
CA ASP A 120 -8.72 -2.43 19.34
C ASP A 120 -8.12 -1.65 18.17
N GLN A 121 -7.94 -2.33 17.05
CA GLN A 121 -7.42 -1.74 15.83
C GLN A 121 -8.56 -1.60 14.83
N ALA A 122 -9.07 -0.37 14.71
CA ALA A 122 -10.06 -0.04 13.71
C ALA A 122 -9.44 0.02 12.31
N ILE A 123 -10.03 -0.73 11.39
CA ILE A 123 -9.62 -0.79 9.99
C ILE A 123 -10.80 -0.35 9.12
N GLY A 124 -10.56 0.62 8.23
CA GLY A 124 -11.58 1.12 7.30
C GLY A 124 -11.82 0.18 6.13
N ILE A 125 -12.49 -0.95 6.39
CA ILE A 125 -13.00 -1.88 5.38
C ILE A 125 -14.50 -1.63 5.25
N SER A 126 -14.96 -1.22 4.07
CA SER A 126 -16.37 -0.97 3.77
C SER A 126 -17.12 -2.25 3.39
N THR A 127 -18.45 -2.18 3.28
CA THR A 127 -19.33 -3.32 2.99
C THR A 127 -19.01 -4.02 1.65
N ASP A 128 -18.60 -3.26 0.64
CA ASP A 128 -18.14 -3.76 -0.67
C ASP A 128 -16.75 -4.43 -0.61
N GLU A 129 -16.02 -4.28 0.49
CA GLU A 129 -14.71 -4.87 0.74
C GLU A 129 -14.76 -5.96 1.84
N PHE A 130 -15.94 -6.42 2.28
CA PHE A 130 -16.10 -7.28 3.48
C PHE A 130 -15.22 -8.54 3.47
N HIS A 131 -14.95 -9.13 2.31
CA HIS A 131 -14.09 -10.31 2.15
C HIS A 131 -12.62 -10.06 2.56
N ARG A 132 -12.24 -8.80 2.77
CA ARG A 132 -10.94 -8.36 3.26
C ARG A 132 -10.88 -8.24 4.79
N ALA A 133 -12.03 -8.28 5.48
CA ALA A 133 -12.09 -8.25 6.94
C ALA A 133 -11.59 -9.59 7.51
N LYS A 134 -10.49 -9.51 8.25
CA LYS A 134 -9.81 -10.68 8.83
C LYS A 134 -9.41 -10.39 10.26
N ASP A 135 -9.43 -11.44 11.07
CA ASP A 135 -8.87 -11.39 12.41
C ASP A 135 -7.37 -11.10 12.38
N SER A 136 -6.89 -10.54 13.49
CA SER A 136 -5.47 -10.28 13.70
C SER A 136 -4.70 -11.60 13.75
N ASP A 137 -3.49 -11.60 13.18
CA ASP A 137 -2.55 -12.71 13.29
C ASP A 137 -1.75 -12.70 14.62
N VAL A 138 -2.05 -11.75 15.52
CA VAL A 138 -1.38 -11.58 16.82
C VAL A 138 -2.39 -11.36 17.95
N ASN A 139 -2.11 -11.94 19.11
CA ASN A 139 -3.00 -11.91 20.28
C ASN A 139 -3.13 -10.54 20.98
N TYR A 140 -2.25 -9.59 20.66
CA TYR A 140 -2.23 -8.25 21.28
C TYR A 140 -2.96 -7.19 20.44
N THR A 141 -3.64 -7.60 19.39
CA THR A 141 -4.44 -6.73 18.52
C THR A 141 -5.74 -7.43 18.21
N ARG A 142 -6.87 -6.75 18.42
CA ARG A 142 -8.20 -7.17 17.97
C ARG A 142 -8.61 -6.23 16.84
N ASN A 143 -8.81 -6.78 15.64
CA ASN A 143 -9.28 -5.99 14.52
C ASN A 143 -10.77 -5.71 14.71
N ILE A 144 -11.18 -4.45 14.50
CA ILE A 144 -12.59 -4.04 14.45
C ILE A 144 -12.85 -3.28 13.14
N PHE A 145 -14.09 -3.29 12.67
CA PHE A 145 -14.45 -2.80 11.34
C PHE A 145 -15.65 -1.82 11.40
N PRO A 146 -15.45 -0.59 11.89
CA PRO A 146 -16.56 0.33 12.16
C PRO A 146 -17.45 0.63 10.94
N LEU A 147 -16.87 0.63 9.74
CA LEU A 147 -17.64 0.87 8.51
C LEU A 147 -18.57 -0.29 8.16
N LEU A 148 -18.20 -1.54 8.51
CA LEU A 148 -19.10 -2.69 8.38
C LEU A 148 -20.24 -2.59 9.41
N ASP A 149 -19.90 -2.22 10.65
CA ASP A 149 -20.88 -2.07 11.74
C ASP A 149 -21.92 -0.98 11.40
N LEU A 150 -21.49 0.08 10.71
CA LEU A 150 -22.35 1.17 10.22
C LEU A 150 -23.02 0.88 8.86
N GLY A 151 -22.72 -0.24 8.22
CA GLY A 151 -23.26 -0.57 6.89
C GLY A 151 -22.77 0.34 5.76
N MET A 152 -21.65 1.04 5.93
CA MET A 152 -21.15 2.01 4.95
C MET A 152 -20.38 1.33 3.82
N SER A 153 -20.79 1.61 2.59
CA SER A 153 -20.03 1.31 1.38
C SER A 153 -18.90 2.31 1.15
N ARG A 154 -18.00 2.01 0.20
CA ARG A 154 -17.00 2.97 -0.26
C ARG A 154 -17.64 4.25 -0.79
N SER A 155 -18.76 4.16 -1.52
CA SER A 155 -19.49 5.34 -1.99
C SER A 155 -20.01 6.20 -0.84
N ASP A 156 -20.54 5.58 0.21
CA ASP A 156 -21.02 6.31 1.39
C ASP A 156 -19.87 7.02 2.10
N CYS A 157 -18.72 6.35 2.23
CA CYS A 157 -17.51 6.97 2.77
C CYS A 157 -17.08 8.20 1.96
N MET A 158 -17.12 8.11 0.63
CA MET A 158 -16.75 9.24 -0.24
C MET A 158 -17.75 10.39 -0.17
N THR A 159 -19.05 10.09 -0.08
CA THR A 159 -20.10 11.10 0.12
C THR A 159 -19.93 11.79 1.47
N TYR A 160 -19.79 11.01 2.55
CA TYR A 160 -19.56 11.51 3.90
C TYR A 160 -18.35 12.47 3.96
N LEU A 161 -17.23 12.09 3.33
CA LEU A 161 -16.04 12.94 3.25
C LEU A 161 -16.27 14.19 2.40
N ARG A 162 -16.95 14.07 1.25
CA ARG A 162 -17.23 15.20 0.35
C ARG A 162 -18.10 16.28 1.02
N GLU A 163 -19.12 15.87 1.76
CA GLU A 163 -20.00 16.78 2.51
C GLU A 163 -19.24 17.61 3.56
N ARG A 164 -18.07 17.14 3.98
CA ARG A 164 -17.18 17.79 4.95
C ARG A 164 -16.00 18.49 4.29
N GLY A 165 -16.05 18.68 2.97
CA GLY A 165 -15.01 19.34 2.19
C GLY A 165 -13.74 18.50 1.96
N LEU A 166 -13.81 17.18 2.17
CA LEU A 166 -12.69 16.23 1.99
C LEU A 166 -12.92 15.33 0.77
N GLY A 167 -13.49 15.87 -0.31
CA GLY A 167 -13.84 15.11 -1.51
C GLY A 167 -12.65 14.68 -2.38
N ASP A 168 -11.45 15.16 -2.07
CA ASP A 168 -10.20 14.98 -2.81
C ASP A 168 -9.33 13.84 -2.25
N VAL A 169 -9.82 13.08 -1.26
CA VAL A 169 -9.07 11.93 -0.72
C VAL A 169 -8.77 10.86 -1.77
N VAL A 170 -7.50 10.58 -1.95
CA VAL A 170 -6.94 9.51 -2.77
C VAL A 170 -6.55 8.29 -1.92
N LYS A 171 -6.50 7.13 -2.58
CA LYS A 171 -5.98 5.87 -2.03
C LYS A 171 -4.50 6.02 -1.67
N SER A 172 -4.10 5.56 -0.48
CA SER A 172 -2.68 5.45 -0.12
C SER A 172 -2.06 4.21 -0.76
N SER A 173 -1.16 4.44 -1.70
CA SER A 173 -0.27 3.45 -2.30
C SER A 173 0.98 4.17 -2.78
N CYS A 174 2.16 3.55 -2.65
CA CYS A 174 3.41 4.13 -3.15
C CYS A 174 3.28 4.48 -4.64
N ILE A 175 3.94 5.54 -5.11
CA ILE A 175 3.85 5.94 -6.52
C ILE A 175 4.30 4.79 -7.45
N GLY A 176 5.37 4.07 -7.09
CA GLY A 176 5.90 2.94 -7.87
C GLY A 176 5.32 1.56 -7.55
N CYS A 177 4.11 1.47 -7.00
CA CYS A 177 3.47 0.18 -6.79
C CYS A 177 3.20 -0.53 -8.14
N PRO A 178 3.77 -1.73 -8.42
CA PRO A 178 3.55 -2.45 -9.69
C PRO A 178 2.10 -2.92 -9.90
N TYR A 179 1.29 -2.88 -8.85
CA TYR A 179 -0.15 -3.18 -8.88
C TYR A 179 -1.01 -1.98 -9.26
N SER A 180 -0.41 -0.86 -9.68
CA SER A 180 -1.14 0.30 -10.17
C SER A 180 -1.71 0.03 -11.56
N GLY A 181 -2.96 0.39 -11.77
CA GLY A 181 -3.58 0.38 -13.09
C GLY A 181 -3.09 1.53 -13.97
N ASN A 182 -3.39 1.46 -15.27
CA ASN A 182 -2.98 2.49 -16.22
C ASN A 182 -3.67 3.82 -15.92
N SER A 183 -4.88 3.83 -15.34
CA SER A 183 -5.55 5.07 -14.92
C SER A 183 -4.74 5.85 -13.88
N ARG A 184 -4.19 5.16 -12.89
CA ARG A 184 -3.34 5.75 -11.86
C ARG A 184 -2.02 6.25 -12.44
N LEU A 185 -1.38 5.47 -13.31
CA LEU A 185 -0.15 5.88 -13.97
C LEU A 185 -0.36 7.12 -14.85
N ARG A 186 -1.47 7.18 -15.62
CA ARG A 186 -1.86 8.39 -16.37
C ARG A 186 -2.10 9.57 -15.45
N PHE A 187 -2.82 9.38 -14.36
CA PHE A 187 -3.06 10.45 -13.39
C PHE A 187 -1.75 11.03 -12.86
N ILE A 188 -0.77 10.20 -12.50
CA ILE A 188 0.56 10.66 -12.08
C ILE A 188 1.27 11.41 -13.21
N ARG A 189 1.33 10.81 -14.42
CA ARG A 189 1.93 11.43 -15.62
C ARG A 189 1.36 12.83 -15.90
N ASP A 190 0.04 12.97 -15.80
CA ASP A 190 -0.68 14.16 -16.25
C ASP A 190 -0.79 15.24 -15.16
N THR A 191 -0.65 14.89 -13.88
CA THR A 191 -0.85 15.82 -12.74
C THR A 191 0.38 16.04 -11.86
N ASP A 192 1.42 15.22 -12.01
CA ASP A 192 2.62 15.28 -11.18
C ASP A 192 3.89 14.91 -11.97
N PRO A 193 4.41 15.83 -12.82
CA PRO A 193 5.57 15.58 -13.67
C PRO A 193 6.82 15.12 -12.92
N ASP A 194 7.03 15.63 -11.70
CA ASP A 194 8.18 15.24 -10.86
C ASP A 194 8.05 13.79 -10.39
N ALA A 195 6.86 13.40 -9.90
CA ALA A 195 6.59 12.02 -9.51
C ALA A 195 6.65 11.06 -10.71
N TRP A 196 6.25 11.52 -11.90
CA TRP A 196 6.37 10.75 -13.14
C TRP A 196 7.83 10.56 -13.56
N ALA A 197 8.64 11.62 -13.52
CA ALA A 197 10.06 11.55 -13.81
C ALA A 197 10.78 10.61 -12.83
N ASP A 198 10.47 10.71 -11.54
CA ASP A 198 11.01 9.84 -10.49
C ASP A 198 10.65 8.36 -10.74
N LEU A 199 9.43 8.09 -11.19
CA LEU A 199 8.97 6.76 -11.52
C LEU A 199 9.69 6.15 -12.74
N ILE A 200 9.94 6.96 -13.78
CA ILE A 200 10.74 6.55 -14.96
C ILE A 200 12.18 6.26 -14.55
N GLU A 201 12.80 7.12 -13.74
CA GLU A 201 14.16 6.90 -13.23
C GLU A 201 14.25 5.58 -12.46
N PHE A 202 13.28 5.34 -11.57
CA PHE A 202 13.21 4.09 -10.82
C PHE A 202 13.05 2.87 -11.73
N ASP A 203 12.13 2.87 -12.70
CA ASP A 203 11.92 1.75 -13.64
C ASP A 203 13.20 1.42 -14.44
N ARG A 204 13.95 2.45 -14.83
CA ARG A 204 15.24 2.27 -15.51
C ARG A 204 16.30 1.69 -14.56
N ALA A 205 16.37 2.18 -13.33
CA ALA A 205 17.37 1.76 -12.36
C ALA A 205 17.19 0.30 -11.88
N ILE A 206 15.94 -0.17 -11.73
CA ILE A 206 15.66 -1.56 -11.31
C ILE A 206 15.93 -2.60 -12.41
N ARG A 207 16.12 -2.18 -13.66
CA ARG A 207 16.12 -3.02 -14.87
C ARG A 207 16.90 -4.33 -14.73
N HIS A 208 18.06 -4.27 -14.09
CA HIS A 208 19.02 -5.36 -14.02
C HIS A 208 19.06 -6.06 -12.66
N GLY A 209 18.15 -5.74 -11.74
CA GLY A 209 18.18 -6.33 -10.42
C GLY A 209 19.29 -5.75 -9.53
N SER A 210 19.36 -6.20 -8.26
CA SER A 210 20.62 -6.20 -7.52
C SER A 210 21.28 -7.59 -7.61
N PRO A 211 22.62 -7.68 -7.73
CA PRO A 211 23.33 -8.94 -7.79
C PRO A 211 23.18 -9.86 -6.56
N ARG A 212 22.76 -9.31 -5.40
CA ARG A 212 22.61 -10.06 -4.12
C ARG A 212 21.15 -10.35 -3.75
N ALA A 213 20.26 -10.25 -4.73
CA ALA A 213 18.83 -10.23 -4.48
C ALA A 213 18.19 -11.60 -4.18
N ASN A 214 18.90 -12.70 -4.33
CA ASN A 214 18.50 -13.99 -3.77
C ASN A 214 19.31 -14.33 -2.52
N ALA A 215 18.75 -15.21 -1.68
CA ALA A 215 19.38 -15.65 -0.45
C ALA A 215 20.72 -16.39 -0.68
N ASP A 216 20.92 -16.92 -1.89
CA ASP A 216 22.06 -17.77 -2.27
C ASP A 216 23.16 -17.02 -3.07
N GLY A 217 23.03 -15.70 -3.25
CA GLY A 217 24.01 -14.87 -3.98
C GLY A 217 24.12 -15.12 -5.49
N GLN A 218 23.17 -15.84 -6.10
CA GLN A 218 23.10 -15.95 -7.56
C GLN A 218 22.50 -14.69 -8.19
N PRO A 219 22.95 -14.25 -9.36
CA PRO A 219 22.34 -13.13 -10.06
C PRO A 219 20.85 -13.39 -10.31
N LEU A 220 20.01 -12.38 -10.08
CA LEU A 220 18.64 -12.44 -10.60
C LEU A 220 18.71 -12.59 -12.11
N ARG A 221 18.17 -13.70 -12.62
CA ARG A 221 18.01 -13.89 -14.05
C ARG A 221 16.75 -13.14 -14.49
N GLY A 222 16.90 -12.25 -15.46
CA GLY A 222 15.79 -11.52 -16.08
C GLY A 222 15.86 -9.99 -15.92
N LYS A 223 14.97 -9.30 -16.63
CA LYS A 223 14.82 -7.83 -16.58
C LYS A 223 13.58 -7.47 -15.76
N PHE A 224 13.70 -6.46 -14.90
CA PHE A 224 12.63 -6.05 -13.96
C PHE A 224 11.92 -4.79 -14.43
N PHE A 225 10.59 -4.77 -14.36
CA PHE A 225 9.72 -3.70 -14.82
C PHE A 225 8.71 -3.33 -13.76
N LEU A 226 8.29 -2.06 -13.73
CA LEU A 226 7.13 -1.63 -12.95
C LEU A 226 5.81 -1.99 -13.62
N HIS A 227 5.77 -2.11 -14.95
CA HIS A 227 4.54 -2.31 -15.71
C HIS A 227 4.41 -3.74 -16.25
N ARG A 228 3.17 -4.26 -16.23
CA ARG A 228 2.82 -5.63 -16.63
C ARG A 228 3.15 -6.00 -18.07
N SER A 229 3.28 -5.01 -18.95
CA SER A 229 3.64 -5.22 -20.37
C SER A 229 5.09 -5.64 -20.57
N LEU A 230 5.92 -5.57 -19.53
CA LEU A 230 7.37 -5.81 -19.63
C LEU A 230 8.06 -4.86 -20.63
N LEU A 231 7.59 -3.61 -20.67
CA LEU A 231 8.19 -2.50 -21.40
C LEU A 231 8.66 -1.44 -20.41
N PRO A 232 9.77 -0.73 -20.70
CA PRO A 232 10.16 0.46 -19.96
C PRO A 232 8.97 1.42 -19.85
N LEU A 233 8.79 2.04 -18.68
CA LEU A 233 7.55 2.77 -18.41
C LEU A 233 7.31 3.95 -19.38
N ASP A 234 8.39 4.57 -19.87
CA ASP A 234 8.38 5.61 -20.89
C ASP A 234 8.05 5.11 -22.32
N GLN A 235 7.98 3.80 -22.51
CA GLN A 235 7.58 3.14 -23.77
C GLN A 235 6.19 2.49 -23.67
N VAL A 236 5.55 2.55 -22.50
CA VAL A 236 4.19 2.04 -22.33
C VAL A 236 3.21 3.07 -22.89
N ASP A 237 2.44 2.65 -23.87
CA ASP A 237 1.27 3.43 -24.30
C ASP A 237 0.13 3.25 -23.30
N LEU A 238 0.02 4.20 -22.38
CA LEU A 238 -1.01 4.20 -21.35
C LEU A 238 -2.39 4.56 -21.91
N ASP A 239 -2.49 5.16 -23.09
CA ASP A 239 -3.76 5.66 -23.65
C ASP A 239 -4.43 4.62 -24.58
N LEU A 240 -3.66 3.75 -25.24
CA LEU A 240 -4.18 2.64 -26.05
C LEU A 240 -5.07 1.66 -25.29
N THR A 241 -4.90 1.57 -23.96
CA THR A 241 -5.68 0.66 -23.11
C THR A 241 -6.82 1.36 -22.38
N ARG A 242 -7.10 2.63 -22.67
CA ARG A 242 -8.16 3.39 -22.01
C ARG A 242 -9.52 2.70 -22.22
N GLY A 243 -10.23 2.44 -21.13
CA GLY A 243 -11.52 1.74 -21.12
C GLY A 243 -11.42 0.22 -21.24
N ARG A 244 -10.23 -0.38 -21.30
CA ARG A 244 -10.07 -1.84 -21.31
C ARG A 244 -10.15 -2.40 -19.88
N PRO A 245 -11.12 -3.29 -19.57
CA PRO A 245 -11.21 -3.94 -18.26
C PRO A 245 -9.90 -4.64 -17.89
N GLY A 246 -9.51 -4.55 -16.62
CA GLY A 246 -8.27 -5.14 -16.10
C GLY A 246 -6.98 -4.36 -16.39
N ALA A 247 -6.91 -3.53 -17.46
CA ALA A 247 -5.73 -2.71 -17.76
C ALA A 247 -5.73 -1.36 -17.02
N ASP A 248 -6.91 -0.76 -16.85
CA ASP A 248 -7.05 0.57 -16.25
C ASP A 248 -7.16 0.55 -14.73
N GLU A 249 -7.67 -0.55 -14.17
CA GLU A 249 -7.91 -0.69 -12.74
C GLU A 249 -6.65 -1.12 -12.00
N ASP A 250 -6.52 -0.60 -10.77
CA ASP A 250 -5.58 -1.12 -9.80
C ASP A 250 -5.93 -2.58 -9.51
N ASP A 251 -4.90 -3.39 -9.23
CA ASP A 251 -5.12 -4.75 -8.77
C ASP A 251 -5.91 -4.75 -7.44
N PRO A 252 -6.96 -5.58 -7.29
CA PRO A 252 -7.75 -5.67 -6.07
C PRO A 252 -6.91 -6.12 -4.85
N ASP A 253 -5.83 -6.88 -5.06
CA ASP A 253 -4.85 -7.24 -4.03
C ASP A 253 -3.82 -6.13 -3.80
N GLY A 254 -3.98 -4.95 -4.41
CA GLY A 254 -3.13 -3.77 -4.26
C GLY A 254 -2.95 -3.28 -2.82
N CYS A 255 -2.09 -2.29 -2.62
CA CYS A 255 -1.49 -1.95 -1.32
C CYS A 255 -2.51 -1.65 -0.19
N SER A 256 -2.54 -2.51 0.84
CA SER A 256 -3.28 -2.38 2.10
C SER A 256 -2.63 -3.29 3.18
N PRO A 257 -2.26 -2.74 4.36
CA PRO A 257 -1.55 -3.51 5.40
C PRO A 257 -2.31 -4.73 5.93
N PHE A 258 -3.63 -4.68 5.93
CA PHE A 258 -4.47 -5.67 6.61
C PHE A 258 -5.26 -6.55 5.64
N SER A 259 -5.11 -6.34 4.34
CA SER A 259 -5.84 -7.09 3.34
C SER A 259 -5.04 -7.46 2.09
N CYS A 260 -3.82 -6.96 1.92
CA CYS A 260 -2.92 -7.48 0.90
C CYS A 260 -2.59 -8.94 1.19
N ARG A 261 -2.72 -9.80 0.18
CA ARG A 261 -2.06 -11.11 0.19
C ARG A 261 -0.53 -10.88 0.09
N SER A 262 0.20 -11.50 1.00
CA SER A 262 1.67 -11.65 0.91
C SER A 262 1.93 -13.06 0.38
N GLY A 263 2.55 -13.20 -0.79
CA GLY A 263 2.72 -14.51 -1.44
C GLY A 263 2.93 -14.41 -2.94
N HIS A 264 3.02 -15.55 -3.63
CA HIS A 264 3.02 -15.61 -5.09
C HIS A 264 1.68 -15.09 -5.63
N ALA A 265 1.72 -14.35 -6.74
CA ALA A 265 0.50 -14.05 -7.49
C ALA A 265 -0.16 -15.38 -7.87
N THR A 266 -1.44 -15.53 -7.57
CA THR A 266 -2.23 -16.61 -8.17
C THR A 266 -2.22 -16.40 -9.67
N ASP A 267 -1.84 -17.43 -10.44
CA ASP A 267 -1.95 -17.46 -11.89
C ASP A 267 -3.41 -17.16 -12.29
N SER A 268 -3.71 -15.89 -12.57
CA SER A 268 -4.85 -15.57 -13.42
C SER A 268 -4.40 -15.88 -14.82
N ALA A 269 -4.68 -17.10 -15.26
CA ALA A 269 -4.56 -17.52 -16.64
C ALA A 269 -5.31 -16.52 -17.54
N LEU A 270 -4.57 -15.58 -18.12
CA LEU A 270 -4.98 -14.94 -19.36
C LEU A 270 -4.78 -16.00 -20.43
N ALA A 271 -5.87 -16.72 -20.71
CA ALA A 271 -5.99 -17.53 -21.91
C ALA A 271 -5.59 -16.65 -23.10
N ALA A 272 -4.58 -17.11 -23.82
CA ALA A 272 -4.26 -16.63 -25.14
C ALA A 272 -5.45 -16.94 -26.05
N GLU A 273 -6.03 -15.92 -26.68
CA GLU A 273 -6.83 -16.12 -27.88
C GLU A 273 -6.01 -15.65 -29.09
N HIS A 274 -5.98 -16.55 -30.06
CA HIS A 274 -5.40 -16.44 -31.40
C HIS A 274 -6.06 -15.35 -32.23
#